data_AF-A0A3L6RKX4-F1
#
_entry.id   AF-A0A3L6RKX4-F1
#
_cell.length_a   1.000
_cell.length_b   1.000
_cell.length_c   1.000
_cell.angle_alpha   90.00
_cell.angle_beta   90.00
_cell.angle_gamma   90.00
#
_symmetry.space_group_name_H-M   'P 1'
#
loop_
_entity.id
_entity.type
_entity.pdbx_description
1 polymer ?
#
loop_
_entity_poly.entity_id
_entity_poly.type
_entity_poly.pdbx_seq_one_letter_code
_entity_poly.pdbx_strand_id
1 'polypeptide(L)'
;MPSRCISGRARSRQARRRRREAAAEAPLAAAEVEAEAEARDWANGLGTDLLLAILGLVDHADILMSADCVCRSWRRAARGEPTLWRRVVMRGGHAGIARRLNRCGAACEAVRRGARLCEAFCVQYAADDGFLIYLSEMAPYLKSLRLICCDDVTEERFAEAVKELPLLEELELSLCHNVGGSRVYKVVGDACTQLKHFRLNKHSIGPGILEWWQNVDKDVLGIASMHGLRSLQLFSNYLTSKGLETILDNCPQLESLDIRRCS
;
A
#
# COMPACT_ATOMS: atom_id res chain seq x y z
N MET A 1 -23.66 -9.66 91.73
CA MET A 1 -24.32 -9.19 90.50
C MET A 1 -23.75 -9.92 89.30
N PRO A 2 -24.57 -10.49 88.39
CA PRO A 2 -24.10 -11.25 87.24
C PRO A 2 -23.96 -10.37 85.99
N SER A 3 -22.80 -10.39 85.32
CA SER A 3 -22.59 -9.69 84.05
C SER A 3 -22.94 -10.61 82.87
N ARG A 4 -23.99 -10.22 82.13
CA ARG A 4 -24.53 -10.89 80.94
C ARG A 4 -23.60 -10.76 79.72
N CYS A 5 -23.43 -11.86 78.99
CA CYS A 5 -22.79 -11.91 77.68
C CYS A 5 -23.61 -11.14 76.61
N ILE A 6 -23.07 -10.05 76.07
CA ILE A 6 -23.69 -9.25 74.99
C ILE A 6 -22.96 -9.40 73.64
N SER A 7 -21.77 -10.00 73.60
CA SER A 7 -20.90 -9.99 72.41
C SER A 7 -21.27 -10.97 71.29
N GLY A 8 -22.10 -12.00 71.54
CA GLY A 8 -22.43 -13.05 70.56
C GLY A 8 -23.48 -12.66 69.50
N ARG A 9 -24.43 -11.77 69.85
CA ARG A 9 -25.54 -11.38 68.94
C ARG A 9 -25.13 -10.38 67.86
N ALA A 10 -24.15 -9.53 68.13
CA ALA A 10 -23.68 -8.54 67.15
C ALA A 10 -22.89 -9.21 66.00
N ARG A 11 -22.03 -10.18 66.32
CA ARG A 11 -21.24 -10.92 65.33
C ARG A 11 -22.10 -11.75 64.38
N SER A 12 -23.19 -12.36 64.85
CA SER A 12 -24.09 -13.15 64.00
C SER A 12 -24.93 -12.30 63.04
N ARG A 13 -25.31 -11.08 63.46
CA ARG A 13 -26.03 -10.12 62.60
C ARG A 13 -25.13 -9.59 61.47
N GLN A 14 -23.86 -9.30 61.78
CA GLN A 14 -22.90 -8.82 60.79
C GLN A 14 -22.56 -9.92 59.75
N ALA A 15 -22.43 -11.17 60.18
CA ALA A 15 -22.23 -12.31 59.28
C ALA A 15 -23.44 -12.56 58.37
N ARG A 16 -24.67 -12.44 58.89
CA ARG A 16 -25.91 -12.55 58.08
C ARG A 16 -26.05 -11.42 57.07
N ARG A 17 -25.64 -10.19 57.43
CA ARG A 17 -25.66 -9.04 56.53
C ARG A 17 -24.67 -9.23 55.37
N ARG A 18 -23.43 -9.63 55.66
CA ARG A 18 -22.43 -9.94 54.62
C ARG A 18 -22.85 -11.06 53.68
N ARG A 19 -23.51 -12.11 54.19
CA ARG A 19 -24.06 -13.18 53.34
C ARG A 19 -25.20 -12.71 52.44
N ARG A 20 -26.03 -11.77 52.91
CA ARG A 20 -27.10 -11.17 52.09
C ARG A 20 -26.55 -10.21 51.04
N GLU A 21 -25.53 -9.43 51.38
CA GLU A 21 -24.82 -8.55 50.45
C GLU A 21 -24.12 -9.38 49.35
N ALA A 22 -23.37 -10.43 49.72
CA ALA A 22 -22.75 -11.34 48.76
C ALA A 22 -23.76 -12.11 47.87
N ALA A 23 -24.92 -12.48 48.44
CA ALA A 23 -25.98 -13.15 47.68
C ALA A 23 -26.77 -12.19 46.76
N ALA A 24 -26.72 -10.88 47.02
CA ALA A 24 -27.30 -9.86 46.15
C ALA A 24 -26.30 -9.37 45.08
N GLU A 25 -25.00 -9.38 45.38
CA GLU A 25 -23.93 -9.06 44.42
C GLU A 25 -23.68 -10.18 43.40
N ALA A 26 -23.80 -11.45 43.82
CA ALA A 26 -23.62 -12.61 42.92
C ALA A 26 -24.52 -12.59 41.65
N PRO A 27 -25.83 -12.33 41.72
CA PRO A 27 -26.67 -12.22 40.53
C PRO A 27 -26.42 -10.96 39.70
N LEU A 28 -25.93 -9.86 40.30
CA LEU A 28 -25.52 -8.66 39.54
C LEU A 28 -24.24 -8.94 38.75
N ALA A 29 -23.25 -9.57 39.39
CA ALA A 29 -22.01 -9.97 38.73
C ALA A 29 -22.25 -11.02 37.64
N ALA A 30 -23.22 -11.94 37.83
CA ALA A 30 -23.60 -12.90 36.80
C ALA A 30 -24.26 -12.23 35.58
N ALA A 31 -25.13 -11.22 35.81
CA ALA A 31 -25.75 -10.45 34.73
C ALA A 31 -24.75 -9.55 34.00
N GLU A 32 -23.75 -9.00 34.68
CA GLU A 32 -22.64 -8.25 34.05
C GLU A 32 -21.78 -9.17 33.17
N VAL A 33 -21.50 -10.40 33.61
CA VAL A 33 -20.76 -11.40 32.83
C VAL A 33 -21.56 -11.89 31.61
N GLU A 34 -22.88 -12.04 31.73
CA GLU A 34 -23.75 -12.37 30.58
C GLU A 34 -23.87 -11.19 29.58
N ALA A 35 -23.91 -9.95 30.06
CA ALA A 35 -23.91 -8.76 29.19
C ALA A 35 -22.55 -8.53 28.49
N GLU A 36 -21.43 -8.90 29.13
CA GLU A 36 -20.09 -8.89 28.52
C GLU A 36 -19.93 -10.00 27.46
N ALA A 37 -20.66 -11.12 27.60
CA ALA A 37 -20.73 -12.19 26.60
C ALA A 37 -21.59 -11.82 25.36
N GLU A 38 -22.50 -10.85 25.48
CA GLU A 38 -23.24 -10.26 24.35
C GLU A 38 -22.46 -9.12 23.63
N ALA A 39 -21.29 -8.72 24.14
CA ALA A 39 -20.41 -7.85 23.40
C ALA A 39 -19.89 -8.62 22.18
N ARG A 40 -20.38 -8.25 20.98
CA ARG A 40 -19.93 -8.83 19.70
C ARG A 40 -18.40 -8.96 19.68
N ASP A 41 -17.90 -10.19 19.62
CA ASP A 41 -16.46 -10.45 19.56
C ASP A 41 -15.91 -10.06 18.17
N TRP A 42 -15.64 -8.77 18.00
CA TRP A 42 -14.99 -8.25 16.79
C TRP A 42 -13.53 -8.69 16.67
N ALA A 43 -12.93 -9.24 17.73
CA ALA A 43 -11.54 -9.68 17.75
C ALA A 43 -11.38 -11.12 17.25
N ASN A 44 -12.17 -12.08 17.71
CA ASN A 44 -12.08 -13.48 17.28
C ASN A 44 -13.35 -14.05 16.65
N GLY A 45 -14.48 -13.34 16.71
CA GLY A 45 -15.77 -13.76 16.14
C GLY A 45 -15.96 -13.43 14.66
N LEU A 46 -15.07 -12.64 14.06
CA LEU A 46 -15.08 -12.39 12.61
C LEU A 46 -14.40 -13.55 11.87
N GLY A 47 -15.09 -14.16 10.91
CA GLY A 47 -14.50 -15.15 10.02
C GLY A 47 -13.36 -14.57 9.18
N THR A 48 -12.40 -15.42 8.80
CA THR A 48 -11.20 -15.03 8.03
C THR A 48 -11.55 -14.24 6.77
N ASP A 49 -12.59 -14.65 6.03
CA ASP A 49 -12.99 -13.98 4.78
C ASP A 49 -13.41 -12.52 5.02
N LEU A 50 -14.13 -12.27 6.11
CA LEU A 50 -14.56 -10.91 6.47
C LEU A 50 -13.38 -10.07 6.97
N LEU A 51 -12.45 -10.67 7.71
CA LEU A 51 -11.20 -10.00 8.10
C LEU A 51 -10.37 -9.61 6.87
N LEU A 52 -10.24 -10.49 5.89
CA LEU A 52 -9.54 -10.20 4.64
C LEU A 52 -10.24 -9.11 3.82
N ALA A 53 -11.57 -9.12 3.78
CA ALA A 53 -12.34 -8.06 3.14
C ALA A 53 -12.11 -6.69 3.80
N ILE A 54 -12.11 -6.64 5.14
CA ILE A 54 -11.83 -5.41 5.90
C ILE A 54 -10.39 -4.96 5.66
N LEU A 55 -9.41 -5.86 5.82
CA LEU A 55 -8.00 -5.56 5.62
C LEU A 55 -7.72 -5.10 4.18
N GLY A 56 -8.42 -5.64 3.19
CA GLY A 56 -8.30 -5.23 1.78
C GLY A 56 -8.74 -3.78 1.51
N LEU A 57 -9.45 -3.14 2.44
CA LEU A 57 -9.83 -1.72 2.36
C LEU A 57 -8.83 -0.78 3.06
N VAL A 58 -7.84 -1.34 3.78
CA VAL A 58 -6.86 -0.58 4.57
C VAL A 58 -5.57 -0.40 3.76
N ASP A 59 -4.89 0.74 3.91
CA ASP A 59 -3.56 0.92 3.31
C ASP A 59 -2.58 -0.12 3.88
N HIS A 60 -1.79 -0.74 3.02
CA HIS A 60 -0.95 -1.86 3.44
C HIS A 60 0.14 -1.44 4.43
N ALA A 61 0.54 -0.16 4.42
CA ALA A 61 1.43 0.36 5.46
C ALA A 61 0.77 0.32 6.84
N ASP A 62 -0.52 0.65 6.94
CA ASP A 62 -1.24 0.61 8.21
C ASP A 62 -1.46 -0.84 8.69
N ILE A 63 -1.73 -1.77 7.77
CA ILE A 63 -1.83 -3.21 8.07
C ILE A 63 -0.51 -3.72 8.67
N LEU A 64 0.63 -3.38 8.05
CA LEU A 64 1.96 -3.77 8.55
C LEU A 64 2.24 -3.26 9.95
N MET A 65 1.73 -2.07 10.29
CA MET A 65 2.02 -1.40 11.55
C MET A 65 1.06 -1.77 12.69
N SER A 66 -0.19 -2.13 12.37
CA SER A 66 -1.26 -2.21 13.36
C SER A 66 -1.89 -3.59 13.50
N ALA A 67 -1.93 -4.42 12.45
CA ALA A 67 -2.69 -5.68 12.49
C ALA A 67 -2.16 -6.65 13.55
N ASP A 68 -0.87 -6.59 13.85
CA ASP A 68 -0.24 -7.41 14.90
C ASP A 68 -0.64 -7.01 16.32
N CYS A 69 -1.13 -5.78 16.50
CA CYS A 69 -1.48 -5.18 17.79
C CYS A 69 -2.97 -5.30 18.12
N VAL A 70 -3.82 -5.71 17.18
CA VAL A 70 -5.27 -5.85 17.41
C VAL A 70 -5.58 -7.14 18.18
N CYS A 71 -5.38 -8.30 17.54
CA CYS A 71 -5.58 -9.61 18.16
C CYS A 71 -4.88 -10.72 17.34
N ARG A 72 -4.97 -11.97 17.82
CA ARG A 72 -4.36 -13.13 17.13
C ARG A 72 -4.98 -13.41 15.76
N SER A 73 -6.30 -13.28 15.60
CA SER A 73 -6.99 -13.56 14.34
C SER A 73 -6.62 -12.54 13.26
N TRP A 74 -6.59 -11.24 13.60
CA TRP A 74 -6.15 -10.18 12.69
C TRP A 74 -4.68 -10.33 12.30
N ARG A 75 -3.80 -10.60 13.28
CA ARG A 75 -2.39 -10.93 13.02
C ARG A 75 -2.25 -12.09 12.04
N ARG A 76 -3.02 -13.17 12.25
CA ARG A 76 -2.97 -14.37 11.39
C ARG A 76 -3.45 -14.05 9.98
N ALA A 77 -4.58 -13.35 9.84
CA ALA A 77 -5.09 -12.95 8.52
C ALA A 77 -4.08 -12.04 7.79
N ALA A 78 -3.53 -11.03 8.46
CA ALA A 78 -2.60 -10.08 7.86
C ALA A 78 -1.23 -10.68 7.48
N ARG A 79 -0.76 -11.71 8.18
CA ARG A 79 0.55 -12.35 7.92
C ARG A 79 0.46 -13.63 7.10
N GLY A 80 -0.61 -14.40 7.27
CA GLY A 80 -0.74 -15.77 6.80
C GLY A 80 -1.43 -15.92 5.46
N GLU A 81 -2.10 -14.88 4.95
CA GLU A 81 -2.91 -14.94 3.73
C GLU A 81 -2.23 -14.14 2.60
N PRO A 82 -1.53 -14.80 1.65
CA PRO A 82 -0.83 -14.11 0.57
C PRO A 82 -1.74 -13.35 -0.39
N THR A 83 -3.00 -13.76 -0.49
CA THR A 83 -4.01 -13.13 -1.37
C THR A 83 -4.29 -11.67 -0.98
N LEU A 84 -4.14 -11.33 0.31
CA LEU A 84 -4.20 -9.95 0.79
C LEU A 84 -3.12 -9.07 0.15
N TRP A 85 -1.95 -9.65 -0.10
CA TRP A 85 -0.75 -8.97 -0.61
C TRP A 85 -0.56 -9.14 -2.12
N ARG A 86 -1.58 -9.67 -2.82
CA ARG A 86 -1.59 -9.79 -4.29
C ARG A 86 -1.64 -8.43 -4.96
N ARG A 87 -2.30 -7.45 -4.34
CA ARG A 87 -2.44 -6.07 -4.83
C ARG A 87 -2.10 -5.07 -3.72
N VAL A 88 -0.83 -4.70 -3.63
CA VAL A 88 -0.31 -3.84 -2.57
C VAL A 88 -0.47 -2.37 -2.93
N VAL A 89 -1.04 -1.60 -2.00
CA VAL A 89 -1.11 -0.14 -2.07
C VAL A 89 -0.58 0.44 -0.75
N MET A 90 0.48 1.24 -0.86
CA MET A 90 1.16 1.90 0.24
C MET A 90 1.40 3.37 -0.11
N ARG A 91 0.38 4.22 0.06
CA ARG A 91 0.47 5.66 -0.20
C ARG A 91 0.75 6.49 1.06
N GLY A 92 0.68 5.86 2.24
CA GLY A 92 1.10 6.49 3.49
C GLY A 92 0.15 7.61 3.94
N GLY A 93 -1.14 7.29 4.03
CA GLY A 93 -2.22 8.24 4.37
C GLY A 93 -2.12 8.93 5.73
N HIS A 94 -1.24 8.47 6.63
CA HIS A 94 -1.07 9.05 7.97
C HIS A 94 0.35 9.62 8.15
N ALA A 95 0.51 10.91 7.82
CA ALA A 95 1.76 11.68 7.89
C ALA A 95 2.50 11.60 9.25
N GLY A 96 1.78 11.35 10.36
CA GLY A 96 2.38 11.19 11.69
C GLY A 96 3.10 9.86 11.91
N ILE A 97 2.64 8.78 11.28
CA ILE A 97 3.20 7.42 11.41
C ILE A 97 4.39 7.27 10.44
N ALA A 98 4.29 7.91 9.27
CA ALA A 98 5.23 7.80 8.17
C ALA A 98 6.65 8.33 8.45
N ARG A 99 6.85 9.15 9.50
CA ARG A 99 8.16 9.73 9.86
C ARG A 99 9.13 8.76 10.55
N ARG A 100 8.64 7.63 11.05
CA ARG A 100 9.45 6.60 11.76
C ARG A 100 9.59 5.30 10.97
N LEU A 101 8.99 5.22 9.79
CA LEU A 101 8.98 4.01 8.97
C LEU A 101 10.16 3.99 8.01
N ASN A 102 10.92 2.90 8.03
CA ASN A 102 11.66 2.46 6.86
C ASN A 102 10.63 2.01 5.81
N ARG A 103 10.24 2.91 4.91
CA ARG A 103 9.18 2.67 3.92
C ARG A 103 9.57 1.58 2.92
N CYS A 104 10.81 1.58 2.44
CA CYS A 104 11.33 0.52 1.56
C CYS A 104 11.32 -0.83 2.28
N GLY A 105 11.72 -0.89 3.56
CA GLY A 105 11.64 -2.11 4.37
C GLY A 105 10.21 -2.63 4.53
N ALA A 106 9.23 -1.74 4.73
CA ALA A 106 7.82 -2.10 4.77
C ALA A 106 7.31 -2.59 3.39
N ALA A 107 7.75 -1.97 2.30
CA ALA A 107 7.44 -2.42 0.95
C ALA A 107 8.03 -3.82 0.66
N CYS A 108 9.28 -4.09 1.07
CA CYS A 108 9.88 -5.42 0.97
C CYS A 108 9.08 -6.47 1.78
N GLU A 109 8.66 -6.13 3.00
CA GLU A 109 7.83 -7.01 3.82
C GLU A 109 6.48 -7.30 3.17
N ALA A 110 5.86 -6.32 2.50
CA ALA A 110 4.63 -6.51 1.74
C ALA A 110 4.83 -7.50 0.58
N VAL A 111 5.90 -7.34 -0.21
CA VAL A 111 6.27 -8.27 -1.29
C VAL A 111 6.52 -9.68 -0.74
N ARG A 112 7.23 -9.79 0.39
CA ARG A 112 7.52 -11.06 1.06
C ARG A 112 6.24 -11.80 1.47
N ARG A 113 5.25 -11.08 2.02
CA ARG A 113 3.95 -11.64 2.41
C ARG A 113 3.10 -12.06 1.21
N GLY A 114 3.28 -11.43 0.06
CA GLY A 114 2.67 -11.83 -1.21
C GLY A 114 3.11 -13.20 -1.72
N ALA A 115 4.17 -13.79 -1.17
CA ALA A 115 4.62 -15.15 -1.50
C ALA A 115 4.72 -15.40 -3.02
N ARG A 116 5.28 -14.43 -3.76
CA ARG A 116 5.42 -14.43 -5.24
C ARG A 116 4.12 -14.30 -6.04
N LEU A 117 2.98 -14.12 -5.39
CA LEU A 117 1.67 -13.89 -6.02
C LEU A 117 1.38 -12.40 -6.23
N CYS A 118 2.34 -11.51 -6.01
CA CYS A 118 2.13 -10.09 -6.16
C CYS A 118 1.95 -9.72 -7.64
N GLU A 119 0.80 -9.14 -7.98
CA GLU A 119 0.43 -8.76 -9.34
C GLU A 119 0.31 -7.25 -9.52
N ALA A 120 0.09 -6.50 -8.44
CA ALA A 120 0.05 -5.04 -8.50
C ALA A 120 0.75 -4.44 -7.29
N PHE A 121 1.59 -3.44 -7.52
CA PHE A 121 2.34 -2.76 -6.48
C PHE A 121 2.28 -1.24 -6.71
N CYS A 122 1.77 -0.52 -5.71
CA CYS A 122 1.66 0.93 -5.73
C CYS A 122 2.27 1.51 -4.46
N VAL A 123 3.29 2.35 -4.60
CA VAL A 123 4.02 2.94 -3.48
C VAL A 123 4.19 4.45 -3.63
N GLN A 124 4.25 5.13 -2.49
CA GLN A 124 4.61 6.55 -2.41
C GLN A 124 5.78 6.78 -1.45
N TYR A 125 6.90 7.31 -1.97
CA TYR A 125 8.18 7.47 -1.27
C TYR A 125 8.75 6.15 -0.67
N ALA A 126 8.36 4.98 -1.20
CA ALA A 126 8.68 3.68 -0.63
C ALA A 126 9.39 2.75 -1.62
N ALA A 127 10.18 3.33 -2.52
CA ALA A 127 11.03 2.61 -3.45
C ALA A 127 12.38 3.30 -3.58
N ASP A 128 13.42 2.50 -3.52
CA ASP A 128 14.81 2.81 -3.87
C ASP A 128 15.32 1.72 -4.83
N ASP A 129 16.56 1.87 -5.28
CA ASP A 129 17.25 0.90 -6.14
C ASP A 129 17.21 -0.54 -5.59
N GLY A 130 17.45 -0.70 -4.28
CA GLY A 130 17.48 -2.02 -3.65
C GLY A 130 16.11 -2.68 -3.62
N PHE A 131 15.06 -1.89 -3.36
CA PHE A 131 13.68 -2.33 -3.41
C PHE A 131 13.28 -2.79 -4.82
N LEU A 132 13.67 -2.06 -5.88
CA LEU A 132 13.29 -2.45 -7.24
C LEU A 132 13.90 -3.79 -7.67
N ILE A 133 15.18 -4.01 -7.36
CA ILE A 133 15.85 -5.30 -7.60
C ILE A 133 15.13 -6.40 -6.81
N TYR A 134 14.85 -6.16 -5.53
CA TYR A 134 14.14 -7.14 -4.70
C TYR A 134 12.74 -7.45 -5.23
N LEU A 135 12.00 -6.43 -5.67
CA LEU A 135 10.66 -6.58 -6.24
C LEU A 135 10.70 -7.43 -7.50
N SER A 136 11.65 -7.18 -8.41
CA SER A 136 11.71 -7.90 -9.68
C SER A 136 12.06 -9.38 -9.50
N GLU A 137 12.92 -9.72 -8.54
CA GLU A 137 13.25 -11.12 -8.19
C GLU A 137 12.08 -11.85 -7.51
N MET A 138 11.34 -11.14 -6.67
CA MET A 138 10.32 -11.73 -5.80
C MET A 138 8.90 -11.71 -6.39
N ALA A 139 8.63 -10.86 -7.38
CA ALA A 139 7.33 -10.72 -8.03
C ALA A 139 7.42 -10.80 -9.57
N PRO A 140 7.82 -11.95 -10.14
CA PRO A 140 7.97 -12.10 -11.60
C PRO A 140 6.64 -12.02 -12.37
N TYR A 141 5.51 -12.15 -11.68
CA TYR A 141 4.16 -12.05 -12.25
C TYR A 141 3.52 -10.68 -12.07
N LEU A 142 4.33 -9.64 -11.78
CA LEU A 142 3.84 -8.29 -11.61
C LEU A 142 3.26 -7.74 -12.92
N LYS A 143 2.02 -7.27 -12.84
CA LYS A 143 1.26 -6.69 -13.96
C LYS A 143 1.08 -5.20 -13.84
N SER A 144 1.13 -4.63 -12.65
CA SER A 144 0.96 -3.20 -12.42
C SER A 144 2.01 -2.69 -11.44
N LEU A 145 2.80 -1.71 -11.86
CA LEU A 145 3.81 -1.05 -11.04
C LEU A 145 3.56 0.45 -11.04
N ARG A 146 3.35 1.03 -9.86
CA ARG A 146 3.13 2.48 -9.70
C ARG A 146 4.07 3.04 -8.64
N LEU A 147 5.01 3.86 -9.10
CA LEU A 147 5.98 4.56 -8.27
C LEU A 147 5.60 6.03 -8.21
N ILE A 148 5.46 6.55 -6.99
CA ILE A 148 5.03 7.93 -6.74
C ILE A 148 6.05 8.60 -5.82
N CYS A 149 6.65 9.69 -6.25
CA CYS A 149 7.69 10.42 -5.51
C CYS A 149 8.83 9.50 -5.01
N CYS A 150 9.33 8.61 -5.88
CA CYS A 150 10.39 7.66 -5.56
C CYS A 150 11.68 8.10 -6.26
N ASP A 151 12.37 9.03 -5.62
CA ASP A 151 13.54 9.70 -6.20
C ASP A 151 14.85 9.01 -5.85
N ASP A 152 14.84 8.11 -4.86
CA ASP A 152 15.97 7.24 -4.54
C ASP A 152 16.13 6.07 -5.54
N VAL A 153 15.36 6.10 -6.64
CA VAL A 153 15.46 5.17 -7.77
C VAL A 153 16.23 5.83 -8.91
N THR A 154 17.27 5.16 -9.40
CA THR A 154 18.09 5.58 -10.54
C THR A 154 17.59 5.04 -11.87
N GLU A 155 17.95 5.71 -12.98
CA GLU A 155 17.63 5.27 -14.35
C GLU A 155 18.18 3.86 -14.62
N GLU A 156 19.42 3.58 -14.18
CA GLU A 156 20.11 2.33 -14.41
C GLU A 156 19.39 1.16 -13.73
N ARG A 157 19.08 1.31 -12.44
CA ARG A 157 18.44 0.23 -11.66
C ARG A 157 16.99 0.03 -12.03
N PHE A 158 16.29 1.11 -12.38
CA PHE A 158 14.96 1.00 -12.95
C PHE A 158 15.00 0.19 -14.26
N ALA A 159 15.92 0.51 -15.18
CA ALA A 159 16.06 -0.19 -16.46
C ALA A 159 16.48 -1.67 -16.30
N GLU A 160 17.27 -2.01 -15.27
CA GLU A 160 17.58 -3.40 -14.93
C GLU A 160 16.36 -4.15 -14.40
N ALA A 161 15.63 -3.57 -13.44
CA ALA A 161 14.49 -4.22 -12.81
C ALA A 161 13.34 -4.50 -13.80
N VAL A 162 13.04 -3.57 -14.72
CA VAL A 162 11.96 -3.76 -15.70
C VAL A 162 12.21 -4.89 -16.71
N LYS A 163 13.47 -5.25 -16.97
CA LYS A 163 13.81 -6.40 -17.84
C LYS A 163 13.33 -7.73 -17.25
N GLU A 164 13.29 -7.80 -15.93
CA GLU A 164 12.83 -8.96 -15.17
C GLU A 164 11.31 -8.94 -14.93
N LEU A 165 10.58 -7.95 -15.48
CA LEU A 165 9.13 -7.78 -15.34
C LEU A 165 8.40 -7.82 -16.70
N PRO A 166 8.56 -8.86 -17.54
CA PRO A 166 8.01 -8.89 -18.91
C PRO A 166 6.48 -8.97 -18.98
N LEU A 167 5.81 -9.23 -17.85
CA LEU A 167 4.35 -9.34 -17.74
C LEU A 167 3.66 -8.02 -17.36
N LEU A 168 4.41 -6.92 -17.29
CA LEU A 168 3.88 -5.62 -16.90
C LEU A 168 2.88 -5.08 -17.94
N GLU A 169 1.65 -4.82 -17.49
CA GLU A 169 0.55 -4.27 -18.29
C GLU A 169 0.29 -2.79 -17.97
N GLU A 170 0.63 -2.33 -16.76
CA GLU A 170 0.48 -0.95 -16.30
C GLU A 170 1.77 -0.45 -15.62
N LEU A 171 2.23 0.73 -16.02
CA LEU A 171 3.35 1.43 -15.41
C LEU A 171 2.95 2.88 -15.12
N GLU A 172 3.15 3.32 -13.88
CA GLU A 172 3.02 4.73 -13.49
C GLU A 172 4.31 5.21 -12.83
N LEU A 173 4.85 6.32 -13.35
CA LEU A 173 5.96 7.07 -12.79
C LEU A 173 5.46 8.49 -12.52
N SER A 174 5.09 8.74 -11.27
CA SER A 174 4.57 10.03 -10.84
C SER A 174 5.58 10.73 -9.95
N LEU A 175 6.09 11.88 -10.37
CA LEU A 175 7.04 12.69 -9.60
C LEU A 175 8.35 11.96 -9.26
N CYS A 176 8.75 10.98 -10.08
CA CYS A 176 10.08 10.34 -10.04
C CYS A 176 11.01 11.14 -10.96
N HIS A 177 11.89 11.98 -10.41
CA HIS A 177 12.73 12.87 -11.22
C HIS A 177 14.00 12.18 -11.75
N ASN A 178 14.49 11.18 -11.04
CA ASN A 178 15.69 10.41 -11.42
C ASN A 178 15.40 9.25 -12.39
N VAL A 179 14.15 9.10 -12.85
CA VAL A 179 13.76 8.12 -13.87
C VAL A 179 13.14 8.82 -15.06
N GLY A 180 13.81 8.75 -16.20
CA GLY A 180 13.32 9.33 -17.45
C GLY A 180 14.25 9.07 -18.63
N GLY A 181 13.93 9.69 -19.75
CA GLY A 181 14.71 9.60 -20.96
C GLY A 181 14.27 8.49 -21.89
N SER A 182 14.36 8.80 -23.19
CA SER A 182 14.08 7.86 -24.28
C SER A 182 14.85 6.55 -24.15
N ARG A 183 16.09 6.56 -23.63
CA ARG A 183 16.88 5.35 -23.41
C ARG A 183 16.20 4.39 -22.41
N VAL A 184 15.74 4.91 -21.28
CA VAL A 184 15.10 4.10 -20.22
C VAL A 184 13.74 3.59 -20.70
N TYR A 185 12.93 4.45 -21.30
CA TYR A 185 11.60 4.07 -21.78
C TYR A 185 11.64 3.14 -22.99
N LYS A 186 12.70 3.20 -23.81
CA LYS A 186 12.93 2.19 -24.83
C LYS A 186 13.15 0.80 -24.23
N VAL A 187 13.93 0.69 -23.15
CA VAL A 187 14.09 -0.60 -22.44
C VAL A 187 12.75 -1.10 -21.92
N VAL A 188 11.87 -0.22 -21.43
CA VAL A 188 10.51 -0.59 -21.03
C VAL A 188 9.72 -1.12 -22.23
N GLY A 189 9.73 -0.42 -23.37
CA GLY A 189 9.05 -0.87 -24.59
C GLY A 189 9.56 -2.21 -25.12
N ASP A 190 10.87 -2.43 -25.05
CA ASP A 190 11.52 -3.67 -25.52
C ASP A 190 11.24 -4.86 -24.57
N ALA A 191 11.26 -4.64 -23.25
CA ALA A 191 11.08 -5.70 -22.26
C ALA A 191 9.60 -6.01 -21.94
N CYS A 192 8.77 -4.97 -21.79
CA CYS A 192 7.38 -5.06 -21.33
C CYS A 192 6.42 -5.01 -22.53
N THR A 193 6.47 -6.01 -23.40
CA THR A 193 5.67 -6.05 -24.65
C THR A 193 4.16 -6.10 -24.43
N GLN A 194 3.70 -6.40 -23.20
CA GLN A 194 2.30 -6.42 -22.80
C GLN A 194 1.82 -5.10 -22.18
N LEU A 195 2.67 -4.06 -22.13
CA LEU A 195 2.35 -2.78 -21.53
C LEU A 195 1.24 -2.07 -22.33
N LYS A 196 0.11 -1.82 -21.67
CA LYS A 196 -1.08 -1.17 -22.25
C LYS A 196 -1.31 0.22 -21.68
N HIS A 197 -0.88 0.47 -20.45
CA HIS A 197 -1.19 1.69 -19.72
C HIS A 197 0.10 2.31 -19.19
N PHE A 198 0.44 3.49 -19.68
CA PHE A 198 1.58 4.25 -19.20
C PHE A 198 1.14 5.62 -18.67
N ARG A 199 1.55 5.94 -17.44
CA ARG A 199 1.34 7.26 -16.84
C ARG A 199 2.68 7.86 -16.42
N LEU A 200 2.99 9.03 -16.95
CA LEU A 200 4.16 9.80 -16.63
C LEU A 200 3.74 11.19 -16.17
N ASN A 201 3.85 11.43 -14.86
CA ASN A 201 3.51 12.71 -14.27
C ASN A 201 4.78 13.36 -13.75
N LYS A 202 5.12 14.54 -14.28
CA LYS A 202 6.26 15.33 -13.81
C LYS A 202 5.75 16.55 -13.02
N HIS A 203 6.62 17.18 -12.23
CA HIS A 203 6.29 18.47 -11.64
C HIS A 203 6.86 19.55 -12.55
N SER A 204 6.01 20.43 -13.08
CA SER A 204 6.45 21.71 -13.65
C SER A 204 6.76 22.65 -12.48
N ILE A 205 7.87 22.40 -11.78
CA ILE A 205 8.54 23.52 -11.09
C ILE A 205 9.19 24.29 -12.23
N GLY A 206 8.60 25.43 -12.59
CA GLY A 206 9.03 26.24 -13.73
C GLY A 206 10.54 26.41 -13.70
N PRO A 207 11.28 25.73 -14.56
CA PRO A 207 12.71 25.76 -14.45
C PRO A 207 13.21 26.96 -15.23
N GLY A 208 14.45 27.37 -14.97
CA GLY A 208 15.11 28.32 -15.87
C GLY A 208 15.05 27.78 -17.31
N ILE A 209 14.99 28.68 -18.29
CA ILE A 209 14.88 28.36 -19.73
C ILE A 209 15.77 27.17 -20.14
N LEU A 210 16.99 27.06 -19.58
CA LEU A 210 17.96 26.00 -19.88
C LEU A 210 17.46 24.58 -19.56
N GLU A 211 16.81 24.37 -18.42
CA GLU A 211 16.28 23.08 -17.99
C GLU A 211 15.04 22.70 -18.82
N TRP A 212 14.30 23.67 -19.35
CA TRP A 212 13.23 23.43 -20.31
C TRP A 212 13.80 22.82 -21.60
N TRP A 213 14.74 23.51 -22.26
CA TRP A 213 15.34 23.05 -23.54
C TRP A 213 15.97 21.66 -23.45
N GLN A 214 16.57 21.30 -22.32
CA GLN A 214 17.21 19.99 -22.14
C GLN A 214 16.20 18.84 -21.99
N ASN A 215 14.95 19.14 -21.64
CA ASN A 215 13.94 18.14 -21.34
C ASN A 215 12.78 18.09 -22.35
N VAL A 216 12.72 19.03 -23.31
CA VAL A 216 11.75 18.99 -24.42
C VAL A 216 11.89 17.68 -25.18
N ASP A 217 10.77 16.97 -25.34
CA ASP A 217 10.67 15.71 -26.09
C ASP A 217 11.65 14.60 -25.64
N LYS A 218 12.28 14.76 -24.46
CA LYS A 218 13.32 13.86 -23.93
C LYS A 218 12.84 12.40 -23.85
N ASP A 219 11.55 12.22 -23.60
CA ASP A 219 10.91 10.92 -23.36
C ASP A 219 10.21 10.36 -24.62
N VAL A 220 10.05 11.17 -25.66
CA VAL A 220 9.19 10.88 -26.82
C VAL A 220 9.58 9.59 -27.54
N LEU A 221 10.86 9.42 -27.88
CA LEU A 221 11.29 8.27 -28.68
C LEU A 221 11.16 6.96 -27.90
N GLY A 222 11.37 7.00 -26.58
CA GLY A 222 11.20 5.81 -25.73
C GLY A 222 9.73 5.49 -25.46
N ILE A 223 8.85 6.48 -25.39
CA ILE A 223 7.40 6.23 -25.31
C ILE A 223 6.88 5.68 -26.64
N ALA A 224 7.34 6.25 -27.76
CA ALA A 224 6.96 5.82 -29.10
C ALA A 224 7.34 4.36 -29.41
N SER A 225 8.33 3.77 -28.73
CA SER A 225 8.64 2.34 -28.89
C SER A 225 7.64 1.40 -28.19
N MET A 226 6.72 1.93 -27.38
CA MET A 226 5.68 1.14 -26.70
C MET A 226 4.45 0.95 -27.61
N HIS A 227 4.62 0.18 -28.67
CA HIS A 227 3.62 0.03 -29.74
C HIS A 227 2.26 -0.55 -29.30
N GLY A 228 2.21 -1.23 -28.14
CA GLY A 228 1.01 -1.84 -27.57
C GLY A 228 0.17 -0.93 -26.67
N LEU A 229 0.54 0.35 -26.51
CA LEU A 229 -0.17 1.28 -25.62
C LEU A 229 -1.61 1.52 -26.05
N ARG A 230 -2.51 1.45 -25.07
CA ARG A 230 -3.95 1.79 -25.18
C ARG A 230 -4.30 3.05 -24.40
N SER A 231 -3.59 3.32 -23.31
CA SER A 231 -3.76 4.56 -22.54
C SER A 231 -2.41 5.20 -22.25
N LEU A 232 -2.30 6.48 -22.53
CA LEU A 232 -1.15 7.30 -22.22
C LEU A 232 -1.58 8.54 -21.43
N GLN A 233 -0.97 8.74 -20.27
CA GLN A 233 -1.10 9.99 -19.52
C GLN A 233 0.27 10.63 -19.40
N LEU A 234 0.39 11.84 -19.94
CA LEU A 234 1.52 12.74 -19.77
C LEU A 234 1.00 13.97 -19.02
N PHE A 235 1.25 14.05 -17.72
CA PHE A 235 0.88 15.24 -16.96
C PHE A 235 2.10 16.12 -16.72
N SER A 236 2.02 17.37 -17.15
CA SER A 236 3.05 18.36 -16.89
C SER A 236 4.44 18.00 -17.46
N ASN A 237 4.48 17.45 -18.68
CA ASN A 237 5.72 17.10 -19.39
C ASN A 237 6.09 18.17 -20.43
N TYR A 238 7.37 18.27 -20.76
CA TYR A 238 7.85 19.13 -21.85
C TYR A 238 7.69 18.41 -23.19
N LEU A 239 6.65 18.75 -23.94
CA LEU A 239 6.19 17.99 -25.10
C LEU A 239 5.78 18.94 -26.23
N THR A 240 6.47 18.87 -27.36
CA THR A 240 6.09 19.61 -28.56
C THR A 240 5.00 18.89 -29.35
N SER A 241 4.34 19.63 -30.25
CA SER A 241 3.40 19.03 -31.22
C SER A 241 4.06 17.94 -32.08
N LYS A 242 5.33 18.12 -32.46
CA LYS A 242 6.06 17.12 -33.25
C LYS A 242 6.38 15.88 -32.42
N GLY A 243 6.73 16.06 -31.15
CA GLY A 243 6.90 14.98 -30.20
C GLY A 243 5.61 14.17 -30.03
N LEU A 244 4.47 14.86 -29.88
CA LEU A 244 3.17 14.22 -29.79
C LEU A 244 2.79 13.45 -31.06
N GLU A 245 2.96 14.05 -32.25
CA GLU A 245 2.77 13.35 -33.53
C GLU A 245 3.58 12.06 -33.59
N THR A 246 4.85 12.11 -33.17
CA THR A 246 5.75 10.94 -33.15
C THR A 246 5.20 9.82 -32.27
N ILE A 247 4.63 10.13 -31.10
CA ILE A 247 3.99 9.14 -30.24
C ILE A 247 2.76 8.54 -30.92
N LEU A 248 1.88 9.38 -31.47
CA LEU A 248 0.63 8.93 -32.10
C LEU A 248 0.88 8.06 -33.33
N ASP A 249 1.87 8.41 -34.16
CA ASP A 249 2.26 7.64 -35.34
C ASP A 249 2.78 6.23 -35.01
N ASN A 250 3.36 6.06 -33.81
CA ASN A 250 3.97 4.79 -33.39
C ASN A 250 3.13 3.99 -32.38
N CYS A 251 2.05 4.55 -31.85
CA CYS A 251 1.13 3.90 -30.92
C CYS A 251 -0.28 3.79 -31.54
N PRO A 252 -0.49 2.95 -32.56
CA PRO A 252 -1.74 2.91 -33.33
C PRO A 252 -2.94 2.34 -32.56
N GLN A 253 -2.71 1.71 -31.40
CA GLN A 253 -3.77 1.14 -30.54
C GLN A 253 -4.23 2.09 -29.43
N LEU A 254 -3.76 3.35 -29.44
CA LEU A 254 -4.05 4.30 -28.37
C LEU A 254 -5.54 4.72 -28.39
N GLU A 255 -6.24 4.45 -27.30
CA GLU A 255 -7.67 4.73 -27.11
C GLU A 255 -7.89 5.95 -26.20
N SER A 256 -6.94 6.22 -25.30
CA SER A 256 -7.03 7.30 -24.30
C SER A 256 -5.72 8.07 -24.19
N LEU A 257 -5.81 9.40 -24.27
CA LEU A 257 -4.68 10.30 -24.16
C LEU A 257 -5.02 11.46 -23.20
N ASP A 258 -4.18 11.66 -22.19
CA ASP A 258 -4.20 12.84 -21.31
C ASP A 258 -2.86 13.57 -21.40
N ILE A 259 -2.88 14.83 -21.83
CA ILE A 259 -1.69 15.69 -22.00
C ILE A 259 -1.81 16.99 -21.20
N ARG A 260 -2.59 16.99 -20.12
CA ARG A 260 -2.82 18.21 -19.33
C ARG A 260 -1.52 18.78 -18.78
N ARG A 261 -1.41 20.10 -18.86
CA ARG A 261 -0.23 20.89 -18.43
C ARG A 261 1.06 20.56 -19.17
N CYS A 262 1.03 19.83 -20.28
CA CYS A 262 2.19 19.73 -21.14
C CYS A 262 2.44 21.07 -21.87
N SER A 263 3.72 21.39 -22.07
CA SER A 263 4.18 22.64 -22.70
C SER A 263 5.30 22.38 -23.69
#